data_AF-A0A1Y5GVP4-F1
#
_entry.id   AF-A0A1Y5GVP4-F1
#
_cell.length_a   1.000
_cell.length_b   1.000
_cell.length_c   1.000
_cell.angle_alpha   90.00
_cell.angle_beta   90.00
_cell.angle_gamma   90.00
#
_symmetry.space_group_name_H-M   'P 1'
#
loop_
_entity.id
_entity.type
_entity.pdbx_description
1 polymer ?
#
loop_
_entity_poly.entity_id
_entity_poly.type
_entity_poly.pdbx_seq_one_letter_code
_entity_poly.pdbx_strand_id
1 'polypeptide(L)'
;MTIALVLFSLNVYADGAPKSLVNAYASQVELLAAKLESCKKDKVTIDVGKIGSSNVPRGDVKTALNYLYSLADYECSKHEVGEYLVLSLALKEYGNSDVNEKLGAFDAVVLSSQKGLWKAKENYLKLPAKTIELFASTPGINKPFNVFQALDDIDRASK
;
A
#
# COMPACT_ATOMS: atom_id res chain seq x y z
N MET A 1 6.33 0.71 14.63
CA MET A 1 5.59 1.36 15.73
C MET A 1 4.12 1.10 15.45
N THR A 2 3.52 0.25 16.26
CA THR A 2 2.38 -0.60 15.90
C THR A 2 1.05 0.16 15.98
N ILE A 3 0.15 -0.09 15.01
CA ILE A 3 -1.24 0.42 14.99
C ILE A 3 -1.98 0.13 16.33
N ALA A 4 -1.50 -0.83 17.12
CA ALA A 4 -1.93 -1.09 18.49
C ALA A 4 -1.90 0.13 19.45
N LEU A 5 -1.00 1.12 19.26
CA LEU A 5 -0.99 2.34 20.08
C LEU A 5 -2.15 3.30 19.75
N VAL A 6 -2.80 3.13 18.59
CA VAL A 6 -3.87 4.01 18.08
C VAL A 6 -5.21 3.71 18.76
N LEU A 7 -5.50 2.43 19.03
CA LEU A 7 -6.76 1.98 19.64
C LEU A 7 -7.00 2.54 21.05
N PHE A 8 -5.93 2.80 21.82
CA PHE A 8 -6.04 3.36 23.17
C PHE A 8 -6.43 4.84 23.21
N SER A 9 -6.32 5.56 22.09
CA SER A 9 -6.37 7.02 22.09
C SER A 9 -7.68 7.62 21.57
N LEU A 10 -8.67 6.83 21.16
CA LEU A 10 -9.92 7.36 20.57
C LEU A 10 -11.17 7.24 21.44
N ASN A 11 -11.15 6.42 22.49
CA ASN A 11 -12.24 6.35 23.48
C ASN A 11 -12.47 7.66 24.24
N VAL A 12 -11.66 8.69 24.00
CA VAL A 12 -11.60 9.92 24.82
C VAL A 12 -12.01 11.18 24.06
N TYR A 13 -12.17 11.20 22.72
CA TYR A 13 -12.11 12.49 22.01
C TYR A 13 -13.30 12.91 21.15
N ALA A 14 -14.31 12.07 20.87
CA ALA A 14 -15.48 12.48 20.11
C ALA A 14 -16.74 12.54 21.00
N ASP A 15 -16.77 13.48 21.96
CA ASP A 15 -17.86 13.63 22.95
C ASP A 15 -19.26 13.90 22.34
N GLY A 16 -19.35 14.10 21.01
CA GLY A 16 -20.61 14.24 20.27
C GLY A 16 -20.88 13.17 19.19
N ALA A 17 -19.95 12.24 18.95
CA ALA A 17 -20.13 11.24 17.90
C ALA A 17 -21.06 10.09 18.35
N PRO A 18 -21.88 9.53 17.44
CA PRO A 18 -22.63 8.31 17.74
C PRO A 18 -21.69 7.16 18.14
N LYS A 19 -22.00 6.46 19.24
CA LYS A 19 -21.20 5.31 19.71
C LYS A 19 -21.00 4.24 18.62
N SER A 20 -22.00 4.05 17.77
CA SER A 20 -21.91 3.14 16.61
C SER A 20 -20.82 3.54 15.63
N LEU A 21 -20.65 4.85 15.37
CA LEU A 21 -19.61 5.37 14.49
C LEU A 21 -18.21 5.20 15.09
N VAL A 22 -18.05 5.50 16.38
CA VAL A 22 -16.78 5.30 17.11
C VAL A 22 -16.38 3.83 17.10
N ASN A 23 -17.33 2.93 17.36
CA ASN A 23 -17.09 1.49 17.33
C ASN A 23 -16.73 1.00 15.91
N ALA A 24 -17.46 1.46 14.88
CA ALA A 24 -17.16 1.11 13.49
C ALA A 24 -15.75 1.54 13.09
N TYR A 25 -15.35 2.77 13.44
CA TYR A 25 -13.99 3.25 13.20
C TYR A 25 -12.94 2.40 13.92
N ALA A 26 -13.14 2.09 15.21
CA ALA A 26 -12.22 1.28 15.98
C ALA A 26 -12.04 -0.12 15.37
N SER A 27 -13.16 -0.79 15.03
CA SER A 27 -13.12 -2.08 14.32
C SER A 27 -12.42 -1.97 12.97
N GLN A 28 -12.64 -0.88 12.22
CA GLN A 28 -12.00 -0.70 10.92
C GLN A 28 -10.48 -0.47 11.03
N VAL A 29 -10.00 0.19 12.08
CA VAL A 29 -8.56 0.31 12.36
C VAL A 29 -7.94 -1.06 12.60
N GLU A 30 -8.61 -1.95 13.34
CA GLU A 30 -8.15 -3.33 13.58
C GLU A 30 -8.12 -4.14 12.27
N LEU A 31 -9.18 -4.05 11.48
CA LEU A 31 -9.26 -4.73 10.18
C LEU A 31 -8.18 -4.26 9.22
N LEU A 32 -7.97 -2.94 9.11
CA LEU A 32 -6.89 -2.38 8.30
C LEU A 32 -5.52 -2.86 8.78
N ALA A 33 -5.26 -2.85 10.08
CA ALA A 33 -3.99 -3.35 10.63
C ALA A 33 -3.76 -4.82 10.29
N ALA A 34 -4.77 -5.66 10.50
CA ALA A 34 -4.71 -7.09 10.18
C ALA A 34 -4.50 -7.30 8.67
N LYS A 35 -5.17 -6.52 7.83
CA LYS A 35 -5.04 -6.59 6.39
C LYS A 35 -3.63 -6.23 5.93
N LEU A 36 -3.08 -5.12 6.41
CA LEU A 36 -1.71 -4.69 6.09
C LEU A 36 -0.67 -5.75 6.49
N GLU A 37 -0.86 -6.44 7.61
CA GLU A 37 0.00 -7.56 8.01
C GLU A 37 -0.20 -8.80 7.14
N SER A 38 -1.43 -9.13 6.73
CA SER A 38 -1.69 -10.22 5.77
C SER A 38 -1.01 -9.97 4.42
N CYS A 39 -1.16 -8.76 3.87
CA CYS A 39 -0.55 -8.37 2.59
C CYS A 39 0.98 -8.55 2.59
N LYS A 40 1.64 -8.40 3.74
CA LYS A 40 3.09 -8.65 3.88
C LYS A 40 3.45 -10.14 3.90
N LYS A 41 2.58 -10.99 4.45
CA LYS A 41 2.79 -12.44 4.57
C LYS A 41 2.50 -13.18 3.27
N ASP A 42 1.51 -12.72 2.52
CA ASP A 42 1.05 -13.34 1.27
C ASP A 42 1.95 -13.01 0.06
N LYS A 43 3.24 -12.73 0.30
CA LYS A 43 4.20 -12.41 -0.74
C LYS A 43 4.54 -13.64 -1.57
N VAL A 44 4.33 -13.54 -2.87
CA VAL A 44 4.70 -14.60 -3.82
C VAL A 44 6.10 -14.36 -4.38
N THR A 45 6.75 -15.44 -4.81
CA THR A 45 7.91 -15.37 -5.71
C THR A 45 7.39 -15.15 -7.12
N ILE A 46 7.99 -14.21 -7.85
CA ILE A 46 7.66 -13.94 -9.26
C ILE A 46 8.70 -14.60 -10.17
N ASP A 47 8.26 -15.13 -11.32
CA ASP A 47 9.17 -15.71 -12.32
C ASP A 47 9.78 -14.60 -13.17
N VAL A 48 11.02 -14.24 -12.82
CA VAL A 48 11.76 -13.15 -13.46
C VAL A 48 12.71 -13.62 -14.56
N GLY A 49 12.70 -14.91 -14.93
CA GLY A 49 13.67 -15.45 -15.90
C GLY A 49 13.67 -14.69 -17.23
N LYS A 50 12.48 -14.38 -17.76
CA LYS A 50 12.33 -13.58 -18.99
C LYS A 50 12.85 -12.16 -18.86
N ILE A 51 12.80 -11.58 -17.66
CA ILE A 51 13.30 -10.24 -17.38
C ILE A 51 14.83 -10.26 -17.29
N GLY A 52 15.41 -11.22 -16.57
CA GLY A 52 16.87 -11.37 -16.46
C GLY A 52 17.56 -11.67 -17.79
N SER A 53 16.91 -12.42 -18.68
CA SER A 53 17.43 -12.66 -20.03
C SER A 53 17.15 -11.53 -21.03
N SER A 54 16.53 -10.44 -20.60
CA SER A 54 16.23 -9.29 -21.47
C SER A 54 17.31 -8.21 -21.36
N ASN A 55 17.51 -7.42 -22.43
CA ASN A 55 18.41 -6.26 -22.43
C ASN A 55 17.78 -5.01 -21.76
N VAL A 56 16.87 -5.19 -20.80
CA VAL A 56 16.22 -4.07 -20.12
C VAL A 56 17.22 -3.39 -19.17
N PRO A 57 17.40 -2.06 -19.24
CA PRO A 57 18.29 -1.35 -18.33
C PRO A 57 17.92 -1.54 -16.86
N ARG A 58 18.91 -1.66 -15.97
CA ARG A 58 18.69 -1.82 -14.52
C ARG A 58 17.81 -0.72 -13.92
N GLY A 59 17.92 0.51 -14.41
CA GLY A 59 17.06 1.64 -13.98
C GLY A 59 15.58 1.41 -14.29
N ASP A 60 15.30 0.86 -15.47
CA ASP A 60 13.95 0.54 -15.93
C ASP A 60 13.38 -0.64 -15.13
N VAL A 61 14.19 -1.67 -14.86
CA VAL A 61 13.82 -2.79 -13.98
C VAL A 61 13.40 -2.28 -12.60
N LYS A 62 14.21 -1.42 -11.97
CA LYS A 62 13.89 -0.84 -10.66
C LYS A 62 12.60 -0.03 -10.69
N THR A 63 12.41 0.77 -11.74
CA THR A 63 11.20 1.59 -11.91
C THR A 63 9.96 0.70 -12.05
N ALA A 64 10.04 -0.34 -12.87
CA ALA A 64 8.96 -1.31 -13.08
C ALA A 64 8.60 -2.06 -11.80
N LEU A 65 9.59 -2.66 -11.14
CA LEU A 65 9.35 -3.41 -9.90
C LEU A 65 8.82 -2.51 -8.78
N ASN A 66 9.32 -1.28 -8.65
CA ASN A 66 8.83 -0.35 -7.64
C ASN A 66 7.34 -0.04 -7.83
N TYR A 67 6.93 0.30 -9.06
CA TYR A 67 5.51 0.56 -9.34
C TYR A 67 4.64 -0.68 -9.12
N LEU A 68 5.02 -1.83 -9.69
CA LEU A 68 4.20 -3.04 -9.63
C LEU A 68 4.08 -3.59 -8.20
N TYR A 69 5.14 -3.48 -7.41
CA TYR A 69 5.11 -3.78 -5.98
C TYR A 69 4.15 -2.86 -5.23
N SER A 70 4.30 -1.53 -5.41
CA SER A 70 3.41 -0.56 -4.76
C SER A 70 1.95 -0.73 -5.18
N LEU A 71 1.71 -1.09 -6.45
CA LEU A 71 0.37 -1.35 -6.97
C LEU A 71 -0.23 -2.59 -6.31
N ALA A 72 0.53 -3.68 -6.24
CA ALA A 72 0.05 -4.90 -5.61
C ALA A 72 -0.22 -4.73 -4.10
N ASP A 73 0.63 -3.98 -3.39
CA ASP A 73 0.44 -3.64 -1.97
C ASP A 73 -0.80 -2.77 -1.75
N TYR A 74 -1.02 -1.77 -2.61
CA TYR A 74 -2.23 -0.95 -2.61
C TYR A 74 -3.49 -1.78 -2.90
N GLU A 75 -3.50 -2.55 -3.98
CA GLU A 75 -4.64 -3.38 -4.38
C GLU A 75 -5.02 -4.39 -3.29
N CYS A 76 -4.03 -4.88 -2.54
CA CYS A 76 -4.26 -5.78 -1.42
C CYS A 76 -5.06 -5.12 -0.29
N SER A 77 -4.87 -3.83 -0.01
CA SER A 77 -5.45 -3.14 1.16
C SER A 77 -6.49 -2.05 0.82
N LYS A 78 -6.74 -1.80 -0.47
CA LYS A 78 -7.54 -0.65 -0.94
C LYS A 78 -8.94 -0.56 -0.32
N HIS A 79 -9.58 -1.71 -0.06
CA HIS A 79 -10.93 -1.74 0.48
C HIS A 79 -10.93 -1.26 1.93
N GLU A 80 -10.07 -1.87 2.76
CA GLU A 80 -9.97 -1.53 4.18
C GLU A 80 -9.46 -0.10 4.40
N VAL A 81 -8.58 0.39 3.53
CA VAL A 81 -8.14 1.79 3.50
C VAL A 81 -9.30 2.73 3.15
N GLY A 82 -10.13 2.37 2.16
CA GLY A 82 -11.29 3.16 1.76
C GLY A 82 -12.31 3.31 2.90
N GLU A 83 -12.71 2.20 3.51
CA GLU A 83 -13.62 2.19 4.67
C GLU A 83 -13.06 2.99 5.84
N TYR A 84 -11.75 2.86 6.12
CA TYR A 84 -11.08 3.65 7.14
C TYR A 84 -11.21 5.16 6.89
N LEU A 85 -10.92 5.61 5.67
CA LEU A 85 -10.95 7.04 5.33
C LEU A 85 -12.37 7.61 5.38
N VAL A 86 -13.38 6.83 5.00
CA VAL A 86 -14.79 7.23 5.11
C VAL A 86 -15.18 7.43 6.57
N LEU A 87 -14.83 6.49 7.45
CA LEU A 87 -15.13 6.59 8.88
C LEU A 87 -14.33 7.70 9.57
N SER A 88 -13.06 7.90 9.16
CA SER A 88 -12.22 9.01 9.61
C SER A 88 -12.86 10.35 9.27
N LEU A 89 -13.31 10.53 8.01
CA LEU A 89 -14.01 11.73 7.57
C LEU A 89 -15.30 11.95 8.36
N ALA A 90 -16.11 10.90 8.53
CA ALA A 90 -17.35 10.99 9.29
C ALA A 90 -17.12 11.38 10.75
N LEU A 91 -16.05 10.90 11.40
CA LEU A 91 -15.71 11.30 12.76
C LEU A 91 -15.24 12.75 12.86
N LYS A 92 -14.57 13.29 11.83
CA LYS A 92 -14.12 14.69 11.82
C LYS A 92 -15.27 15.70 11.88
N GLU A 93 -16.45 15.34 11.37
CA GLU A 93 -17.66 16.17 11.46
C GLU A 93 -18.13 16.37 12.90
N TYR A 94 -17.77 15.46 13.82
CA TYR A 94 -18.09 15.54 15.25
C TYR A 94 -16.86 15.91 16.11
N GLY A 95 -15.69 16.00 15.48
CA GLY A 95 -14.42 16.21 16.15
C GLY A 95 -14.16 17.69 16.44
N ASN A 96 -13.53 17.97 17.58
CA ASN A 96 -12.91 19.27 17.82
C ASN A 96 -11.55 19.37 17.08
N SER A 97 -10.85 20.49 17.23
CA SER A 97 -9.55 20.71 16.59
C SER A 97 -8.55 19.56 16.87
N ASP A 98 -8.46 19.12 18.13
CA ASP A 98 -7.51 18.09 18.55
C ASP A 98 -7.82 16.72 17.92
N VAL A 99 -9.11 16.36 17.83
CA VAL A 99 -9.56 15.15 17.13
C VAL A 99 -9.18 15.20 15.67
N ASN A 100 -9.47 16.33 15.02
CA ASN A 100 -9.27 16.49 13.60
C ASN A 100 -7.79 16.47 13.22
N GLU A 101 -6.94 17.05 14.08
CA GLU A 101 -5.48 16.97 13.92
C GLU A 101 -4.99 15.52 14.02
N LYS A 102 -5.42 14.77 15.05
CA LYS A 102 -5.03 13.37 15.23
C LYS A 102 -5.49 12.50 14.05
N LEU A 103 -6.77 12.59 13.67
CA LEU A 103 -7.32 11.88 12.51
C LEU A 103 -6.57 12.28 11.23
N GLY A 104 -6.26 13.56 11.05
CA GLY A 104 -5.48 14.05 9.90
C GLY A 104 -4.06 13.46 9.83
N ALA A 105 -3.38 13.32 10.98
CA ALA A 105 -2.07 12.69 11.04
C ALA A 105 -2.14 11.21 10.64
N PHE A 106 -3.17 10.48 11.08
CA PHE A 106 -3.37 9.08 10.70
C PHE A 106 -3.73 8.92 9.23
N ASP A 107 -4.65 9.73 8.71
CA ASP A 107 -4.99 9.75 7.29
C ASP A 107 -3.73 10.00 6.44
N ALA A 108 -2.85 10.92 6.86
CA ALA A 108 -1.62 11.20 6.15
C ALA A 108 -0.68 9.97 6.10
N VAL A 109 -0.62 9.18 7.17
CA VAL A 109 0.14 7.91 7.20
C VAL A 109 -0.49 6.89 6.26
N VAL A 110 -1.81 6.69 6.33
CA VAL A 110 -2.54 5.73 5.49
C VAL A 110 -2.43 6.09 4.00
N LEU A 111 -2.50 7.39 3.67
CA LEU A 111 -2.40 7.89 2.30
C LEU A 111 -0.96 8.00 1.78
N SER A 112 0.06 7.83 2.64
CA SER A 112 1.47 7.95 2.22
C SER A 112 1.86 6.90 1.18
N SER A 113 1.36 5.67 1.32
CA SER A 113 1.57 4.58 0.35
C SER A 113 0.94 4.91 -1.01
N GLN A 114 -0.27 5.46 -1.01
CA GLN A 114 -0.95 5.90 -2.23
C GLN A 114 -0.18 7.02 -2.95
N LYS A 115 0.30 8.02 -2.21
CA LYS A 115 1.17 9.07 -2.78
C LYS A 115 2.43 8.48 -3.42
N GLY A 116 3.04 7.50 -2.75
CA GLY A 116 4.17 6.73 -3.28
C GLY A 116 3.82 6.00 -4.58
N LEU A 117 2.68 5.31 -4.61
CA LEU A 117 2.16 4.62 -5.80
C LEU A 117 1.97 5.58 -6.98
N TRP A 118 1.35 6.75 -6.76
CA TRP A 118 1.15 7.73 -7.83
C TRP A 118 2.47 8.22 -8.43
N LYS A 119 3.45 8.52 -7.58
CA LYS A 119 4.80 8.90 -8.02
C LYS A 119 5.49 7.77 -8.78
N ALA A 120 5.34 6.52 -8.31
CA ALA A 120 5.90 5.36 -8.99
C ALA A 120 5.24 5.14 -10.36
N LYS A 121 3.91 5.33 -10.45
CA LYS A 121 3.13 5.22 -11.69
C LYS A 121 3.60 6.21 -12.73
N GLU A 122 3.84 7.45 -12.34
CA GLU A 122 4.34 8.49 -13.26
C GLU A 122 5.66 8.08 -13.91
N ASN A 123 6.59 7.51 -13.14
CA ASN A 123 7.86 7.02 -13.67
C ASN A 123 7.69 5.76 -14.51
N TYR A 124 6.80 4.85 -14.10
CA TYR A 124 6.48 3.64 -14.84
C TYR A 124 5.94 3.93 -16.24
N LEU A 125 5.05 4.92 -16.36
CA LEU A 125 4.46 5.31 -17.64
C LEU A 125 5.47 5.93 -18.62
N LYS A 126 6.67 6.32 -18.15
CA LYS A 126 7.77 6.81 -19.00
C LYS A 126 8.63 5.69 -19.56
N LEU A 127 8.43 4.43 -19.12
CA LEU A 127 9.20 3.29 -19.60
C LEU A 127 8.84 2.93 -21.05
N PRO A 128 9.76 2.32 -21.80
CA PRO A 128 9.47 1.81 -23.14
C PRO A 128 8.30 0.80 -23.10
N ALA A 129 7.43 0.83 -24.12
CA ALA A 129 6.26 -0.05 -24.19
C ALA A 129 6.62 -1.55 -24.09
N LYS A 130 7.73 -1.96 -24.74
CA LYS A 130 8.24 -3.33 -24.65
C LYS A 130 8.63 -3.74 -23.22
N THR A 131 9.18 -2.81 -22.44
CA THR A 131 9.49 -3.03 -21.03
C THR A 131 8.21 -3.20 -20.23
N ILE A 132 7.22 -2.31 -20.42
CA ILE A 132 5.93 -2.40 -19.74
C ILE A 132 5.25 -3.75 -20.02
N GLU A 133 5.19 -4.17 -21.29
CA GLU A 133 4.58 -5.44 -21.72
C GLU A 133 5.31 -6.66 -21.11
N LEU A 134 6.64 -6.66 -21.12
CA LEU A 134 7.45 -7.71 -20.52
C LEU A 134 7.07 -7.93 -19.06
N PHE A 135 7.05 -6.86 -18.26
CA PHE A 135 6.69 -6.94 -16.84
C PHE A 135 5.21 -7.27 -16.62
N ALA A 136 4.30 -6.73 -17.43
CA ALA A 136 2.86 -7.03 -17.31
C ALA A 136 2.54 -8.49 -17.61
N SER A 137 3.34 -9.14 -18.48
CA SER A 137 3.20 -10.56 -18.82
C SER A 137 3.81 -11.51 -17.78
N THR A 138 4.53 -10.99 -16.77
CA THR A 138 5.19 -11.80 -15.74
C THR A 138 4.16 -12.42 -14.78
N PRO A 139 4.11 -13.76 -14.65
CA PRO A 139 3.20 -14.40 -13.72
C PRO A 139 3.41 -13.95 -12.27
N GLY A 140 2.32 -13.63 -11.58
CA GLY A 140 2.34 -13.24 -10.17
C GLY A 140 2.71 -11.78 -9.90
N ILE A 141 3.06 -10.99 -10.92
CA ILE A 141 3.46 -9.58 -10.77
C ILE A 141 2.35 -8.67 -10.22
N ASN A 142 1.09 -9.12 -10.32
CA ASN A 142 -0.10 -8.45 -9.83
C ASN A 142 -0.49 -8.82 -8.39
N LYS A 143 0.31 -9.64 -7.71
CA LYS A 143 0.15 -10.00 -6.29
C LYS A 143 1.30 -9.43 -5.47
N PRO A 144 1.14 -9.21 -4.15
CA PRO A 144 2.26 -8.81 -3.31
C PRO A 144 3.45 -9.76 -3.51
N PHE A 145 4.66 -9.22 -3.68
CA PHE A 145 5.88 -10.00 -3.90
C PHE A 145 7.08 -9.40 -3.15
N ASN A 146 8.18 -10.16 -3.09
CA ASN A 146 9.42 -9.68 -2.49
C ASN A 146 10.31 -8.98 -3.53
N VAL A 147 10.35 -7.64 -3.49
CA VAL A 147 11.14 -6.83 -4.44
C VAL A 147 12.64 -7.12 -4.38
N PHE A 148 13.20 -7.34 -3.20
CA PHE A 148 14.64 -7.62 -3.07
C PHE A 148 15.00 -8.96 -3.70
N GLN A 149 14.20 -9.98 -3.40
CA GLN A 149 14.38 -11.30 -4.02
C GLN A 149 14.20 -11.23 -5.54
N ALA A 150 13.18 -10.51 -6.03
CA ALA A 150 12.99 -10.32 -7.47
C ALA A 150 14.19 -9.66 -8.14
N LEU A 151 14.79 -8.64 -7.52
CA LEU A 151 15.99 -7.98 -8.02
C LEU A 151 17.19 -8.94 -8.04
N ASP A 152 17.40 -9.71 -6.97
CA ASP A 152 18.49 -10.68 -6.87
C ASP A 152 18.36 -11.80 -7.92
N ASP A 153 17.13 -12.28 -8.15
CA ASP A 153 16.86 -13.33 -9.13
C ASP A 153 17.06 -12.82 -10.58
N ILE A 154 16.70 -11.56 -10.87
CA ILE A 154 17.01 -10.91 -12.16
C ILE A 154 18.53 -10.81 -12.37
N ASP A 155 19.26 -10.37 -11.34
CA ASP A 155 20.71 -10.20 -11.40
C ASP A 155 21.44 -11.53 -11.59
N ARG A 156 20.89 -12.62 -11.04
CA ARG A 156 21.41 -13.97 -11.25
C ARG A 156 21.13 -14.47 -12.67
N ALA A 157 19.95 -14.19 -13.21
CA ALA A 157 19.53 -14.62 -14.54
C ALA A 157 20.15 -13.80 -15.70
N SER A 158 20.79 -12.67 -15.39
CA SER A 158 21.47 -11.80 -16.35
C SER A 158 22.96 -12.17 -16.58
N LYS A 159 23.47 -13.19 -15.87
CA LYS A 159 24.84 -13.70 -15.96
C LYS A 159 24.88 -14.99 -16.76
#